data_AF-E3ELA4-F1
#
_entry.id   AF-E3ELA4-F1
#
_cell.length_a   1.000
_cell.length_b   1.000
_cell.length_c   1.000
_cell.angle_alpha   90.00
_cell.angle_beta   90.00
_cell.angle_gamma   90.00
#
_symmetry.space_group_name_H-M   'P 1'
#
loop_
_entity.id
_entity.type
_entity.pdbx_description
1 polymer ?
#
loop_
_entity_poly.entity_id
_entity_poly.type
_entity_poly.pdbx_seq_one_letter_code
_entity_poly.pdbx_strand_id
1 'polypeptide(L)'
;MVGVNDLKKYRVQTDKNSSAPLLTLEQAEGVFERWKDDYMSDTVIADESYVEIIESDDDFEDYLVIKKVIAVIDNDRTELQTPREEGFDWDYWAKWQEVAE
;
A
#
# COMPACT_ATOMS: atom_id res chain seq x y z
N MET A 1 33.59 19.27 -9.06
CA MET A 1 32.18 19.48 -8.70
C MET A 1 31.54 18.10 -8.71
N VAL A 2 31.32 17.50 -7.55
CA VAL A 2 30.57 16.24 -7.47
C VAL A 2 29.14 16.63 -7.78
N GLY A 3 28.64 16.23 -8.96
CA GLY A 3 27.26 16.44 -9.33
C GLY A 3 26.39 15.95 -8.19
N VAL A 4 25.40 16.76 -7.81
CA VAL A 4 24.39 16.38 -6.84
C VAL A 4 23.82 15.07 -7.38
N ASN A 5 24.12 13.94 -6.72
CA ASN A 5 23.46 12.70 -7.09
C ASN A 5 21.97 12.99 -6.88
N ASP A 6 21.19 12.96 -7.96
CA ASP A 6 19.79 12.59 -7.94
C ASP A 6 19.66 11.24 -7.21
N LEU A 7 19.71 11.31 -5.88
CA LEU A 7 19.52 10.17 -5.01
C LEU A 7 18.04 9.88 -5.10
N LYS A 8 17.70 8.85 -5.89
CA LYS A 8 16.35 8.28 -5.94
C LYS A 8 15.77 8.23 -4.53
N LYS A 9 14.66 8.94 -4.35
CA LYS A 9 13.88 8.93 -3.13
C LYS A 9 12.72 7.97 -3.30
N TYR A 10 12.36 7.34 -2.20
CA TYR A 10 11.23 6.42 -2.15
C TYR A 10 10.21 6.97 -1.17
N ARG A 11 8.92 6.72 -1.42
CA ARG A 11 7.85 7.07 -0.48
C ARG A 11 6.80 5.99 -0.54
N VAL A 12 6.25 5.66 0.63
CA VAL A 12 5.08 4.79 0.71
C VAL A 12 3.85 5.68 0.83
N GLN A 13 2.84 5.45 0.01
CA GLN A 13 1.59 6.19 0.07
C GLN A 13 0.39 5.26 0.08
N THR A 14 -0.66 5.73 0.72
CA THR A 14 -1.99 5.13 0.75
C THR A 14 -3.03 6.15 0.29
N ASP A 15 -4.29 5.75 0.26
CA ASP A 15 -5.41 6.63 -0.04
C ASP A 15 -5.58 7.80 0.94
N LYS A 16 -5.07 7.69 2.18
CA LYS A 16 -5.23 8.74 3.21
C LYS A 16 -3.93 9.36 3.70
N ASN A 17 -2.78 8.72 3.47
CA ASN A 17 -1.53 9.17 4.06
C ASN A 17 -0.32 8.85 3.19
N SER A 18 0.79 9.51 3.44
CA SER A 18 2.03 9.29 2.74
C SER A 18 3.21 9.44 3.68
N SER A 19 4.16 8.53 3.61
CA SER A 19 5.33 8.49 4.49
C SER A 19 6.23 9.70 4.28
N ALA A 20 7.22 9.90 5.15
CA ALA A 20 8.35 10.76 4.83
C ALA A 20 9.15 10.17 3.66
N PRO A 21 9.91 11.00 2.91
CA PRO A 21 10.86 10.52 1.92
C PRO A 21 11.92 9.60 2.54
N LEU A 22 12.19 8.49 1.86
CA LEU A 22 13.14 7.46 2.24
C LEU A 22 14.27 7.39 1.20
N LEU A 23 15.46 6.96 1.62
CA LEU A 23 16.66 6.99 0.78
C LEU A 23 16.95 5.63 0.12
N THR A 24 16.32 4.56 0.59
CA THR A 24 16.52 3.21 0.04
C THR A 24 15.19 2.49 -0.14
N LEU A 25 15.16 1.59 -1.13
CA LEU A 25 14.01 0.72 -1.38
C LEU A 25 13.72 -0.18 -0.17
N GLU A 26 14.74 -0.74 0.48
CA GLU A 26 14.59 -1.60 1.65
C GLU A 26 13.85 -0.90 2.80
N GLN A 27 14.14 0.39 3.04
CA GLN A 27 13.39 1.18 4.02
C GLN A 27 11.92 1.34 3.61
N ALA A 28 11.67 1.58 2.33
CA ALA A 28 10.32 1.73 1.80
C ALA A 28 9.53 0.43 1.88
N GLU A 29 10.14 -0.71 1.55
CA GLU A 29 9.52 -2.03 1.68
C GLU A 29 9.18 -2.35 3.15
N GLY A 30 10.07 -2.01 4.09
CA GLY A 30 9.78 -2.17 5.51
C GLY A 30 8.58 -1.36 6.00
N VAL A 31 8.44 -0.11 5.52
CA VAL A 31 7.27 0.73 5.81
C VAL A 31 6.02 0.19 5.11
N PHE A 32 6.14 -0.23 3.86
CA PHE A 32 5.07 -0.77 3.05
C PHE A 32 4.43 -2.02 3.68
N GLU A 33 5.24 -3.00 4.10
CA GLU A 33 4.72 -4.21 4.75
C GLU A 33 4.09 -3.89 6.10
N ARG A 34 4.68 -2.98 6.88
CA ARG A 34 4.08 -2.52 8.14
C ARG A 34 2.72 -1.85 7.89
N TRP A 35 2.63 -0.98 6.89
CA TRP A 35 1.41 -0.25 6.58
C TRP A 35 0.32 -1.18 6.06
N LYS A 36 0.64 -2.19 5.25
CA LYS A 36 -0.32 -3.22 4.85
C LYS A 36 -1.01 -3.89 6.04
N ASP A 37 -0.26 -4.24 7.09
CA ASP A 37 -0.80 -4.90 8.28
C ASP A 37 -1.64 -3.92 9.12
N ASP A 38 -1.10 -2.72 9.35
CA ASP A 38 -1.75 -1.67 10.14
C ASP A 38 -3.08 -1.21 9.50
N TYR A 39 -3.08 -0.96 8.18
CA TYR A 39 -4.29 -0.57 7.44
C TYR A 39 -5.34 -1.68 7.41
N MET A 40 -4.90 -2.93 7.20
CA MET A 40 -5.82 -4.08 7.17
C MET A 40 -6.58 -4.20 8.50
N SER A 41 -5.95 -3.84 9.62
CA SER A 41 -6.57 -3.87 10.95
C SER A 41 -7.49 -2.67 11.26
N ASP A 42 -7.27 -1.50 10.66
CA ASP A 42 -8.01 -0.28 11.02
C ASP A 42 -9.39 -0.21 10.33
N THR A 43 -9.45 -0.54 9.03
CA THR A 43 -10.62 -0.89 8.19
C THR A 43 -10.24 -0.53 6.74
N VAL A 44 -9.83 -1.52 5.95
CA VAL A 44 -9.64 -1.33 4.51
C VAL A 44 -10.98 -1.34 3.78
N ILE A 45 -11.09 -0.51 2.75
CA ILE A 45 -12.23 -0.53 1.84
C ILE A 45 -11.77 -1.12 0.51
N ALA A 46 -12.43 -2.19 0.05
CA ALA A 46 -12.11 -2.82 -1.22
C ALA A 46 -12.23 -1.82 -2.38
N ASP A 47 -11.30 -1.90 -3.33
CA ASP A 47 -11.14 -1.04 -4.50
C ASP A 47 -10.89 0.46 -4.22
N GLU A 48 -10.91 0.89 -2.95
CA GLU A 48 -10.61 2.26 -2.54
C GLU A 48 -9.27 2.34 -1.80
N SER A 49 -9.01 1.41 -0.89
CA SER A 49 -7.78 1.40 -0.10
C SER A 49 -6.62 0.77 -0.87
N TYR A 50 -5.47 1.45 -0.84
CA TYR A 50 -4.25 0.95 -1.47
C TYR A 50 -3.03 1.28 -0.63
N VAL A 51 -1.95 0.55 -0.86
CA VAL A 51 -0.61 0.88 -0.38
C VAL A 51 0.31 0.73 -1.58
N GLU A 52 1.12 1.76 -1.86
CA GLU A 52 2.06 1.73 -2.96
C GLU A 52 3.39 2.37 -2.58
N ILE A 53 4.45 1.92 -3.23
CA ILE A 53 5.78 2.50 -3.15
C ILE A 53 6.02 3.25 -4.44
N ILE A 54 6.36 4.52 -4.31
CA ILE A 54 6.74 5.39 -5.41
C ILE A 54 8.24 5.72 -5.32
N GLU A 55 8.90 5.76 -6.47
CA GLU A 55 10.26 6.28 -6.63
C GLU A 55 10.24 7.62 -7.35
N SER A 56 11.11 8.55 -6.96
CA SER A 56 11.24 9.85 -7.61
C SER A 56 12.68 10.35 -7.50
N ASP A 57 13.18 10.97 -8.56
CA ASP A 57 14.41 11.77 -8.55
C ASP A 57 14.16 13.25 -8.21
N ASP A 58 12.97 13.79 -8.47
CA ASP A 58 12.64 15.22 -8.38
C ASP A 58 11.68 15.55 -7.21
N ASP A 59 12.02 15.11 -5.99
CA ASP A 59 11.22 15.36 -4.76
C ASP A 59 9.70 15.05 -4.89
N PHE A 60 9.35 14.04 -5.70
CA PHE A 60 7.99 13.61 -6.00
C PHE A 60 7.14 14.59 -6.82
N GLU A 61 7.75 15.54 -7.56
CA GLU A 61 7.06 16.27 -8.62
C GLU A 61 6.64 15.34 -9.77
N ASP A 62 7.53 14.41 -10.13
CA ASP A 62 7.25 13.25 -10.97
C ASP A 62 7.67 11.98 -10.22
N TYR A 63 6.91 10.89 -10.37
CA TYR A 63 7.19 9.64 -9.67
C TYR A 63 6.74 8.42 -10.45
N LEU A 64 7.43 7.31 -10.21
CA LEU A 64 7.10 6.01 -10.77
C LEU A 64 6.64 5.07 -9.65
N VAL A 65 5.49 4.44 -9.84
CA VAL A 65 5.00 3.42 -8.91
C VAL A 65 5.78 2.13 -9.17
N ILE A 66 6.59 1.70 -8.21
CA ILE A 66 7.40 0.47 -8.34
C ILE A 66 6.73 -0.75 -7.73
N LYS A 67 5.78 -0.54 -6.81
CA LYS A 67 5.04 -1.61 -6.16
C LYS A 67 3.70 -1.07 -5.68
N LYS A 68 2.62 -1.77 -5.99
CA LYS A 68 1.26 -1.38 -5.58
C LYS A 68 0.47 -2.58 -5.14
N VAL A 69 -0.23 -2.43 -4.02
CA VAL A 69 -1.30 -3.34 -3.61
C VAL A 69 -2.59 -2.56 -3.44
N ILE A 70 -3.68 -3.16 -3.88
CA ILE A 70 -5.03 -2.64 -3.64
C ILE A 70 -5.77 -3.62 -2.75
N ALA A 71 -6.60 -3.10 -1.85
CA ALA A 71 -7.52 -3.92 -1.10
C ALA A 71 -8.60 -4.41 -2.06
N VAL A 72 -8.85 -5.71 -2.10
CA VAL A 72 -9.95 -6.30 -2.89
C VAL A 72 -10.77 -7.21 -2.00
N ILE A 73 -12.02 -7.44 -2.40
CA ILE A 73 -12.86 -8.43 -1.74
C ILE A 73 -12.24 -9.82 -1.94
N ASP A 74 -12.02 -10.52 -0.83
CA ASP A 74 -11.67 -11.93 -0.85
C ASP A 74 -12.93 -12.76 -1.09
N ASN A 75 -13.32 -12.87 -2.36
CA ASN A 75 -14.52 -13.60 -2.77
C ASN A 75 -14.47 -15.05 -2.32
N ASP A 76 -13.32 -15.73 -2.45
CA ASP A 76 -13.16 -17.13 -2.03
C ASP A 76 -13.55 -17.34 -0.56
N ARG A 77 -13.15 -16.42 0.31
CA ARG A 77 -13.46 -16.48 1.74
C ARG A 77 -14.88 -15.99 2.05
N THR A 78 -15.31 -14.95 1.36
CA THR A 78 -16.64 -14.34 1.54
C THR A 78 -17.77 -15.28 1.06
N GLU A 79 -17.53 -16.08 0.02
CA GLU A 79 -18.46 -17.11 -0.47
C GLU A 79 -18.58 -18.30 0.47
N LEU A 80 -17.55 -18.59 1.26
CA LEU A 80 -17.62 -19.63 2.30
C LEU A 80 -18.47 -19.17 3.48
N GLN A 81 -18.15 -17.99 4.02
CA GLN A 81 -18.89 -17.36 5.11
C GLN A 81 -18.50 -15.89 5.22
N THR A 82 -19.49 -15.01 5.30
CA THR A 82 -19.21 -13.58 5.50
C THR A 82 -18.69 -13.33 6.92
N PRO A 83 -17.86 -12.29 7.16
CA PRO A 83 -17.42 -11.95 8.51
C PRO A 83 -18.61 -11.72 9.45
N ARG A 84 -19.69 -11.13 8.91
CA ARG A 84 -20.96 -10.94 9.62
C ARG A 84 -21.61 -12.24 10.08
N GLU A 85 -21.59 -13.29 9.25
CA GLU A 85 -22.06 -14.62 9.64
C GLU A 85 -21.15 -15.31 10.67
N GLU A 86 -19.87 -14.91 10.76
CA GLU A 86 -18.94 -15.34 11.82
C GLU A 86 -19.04 -14.47 13.11
N GLY A 87 -19.89 -13.44 13.11
CA GLY A 87 -20.11 -12.57 14.26
C GLY A 87 -19.22 -11.32 14.33
N PHE A 88 -18.56 -10.95 13.24
CA PHE A 88 -17.83 -9.69 13.11
C PHE A 88 -18.74 -8.56 12.55
N ASP A 89 -18.41 -7.30 12.80
CA ASP A 89 -19.16 -6.12 12.32
C ASP A 89 -18.99 -5.76 10.82
N TRP A 90 -18.34 -6.61 10.02
CA TRP A 90 -17.84 -6.29 8.67
C TRP A 90 -18.59 -7.15 7.65
N ASP A 91 -18.96 -6.59 6.48
CA ASP A 91 -19.79 -7.30 5.50
C ASP A 91 -18.98 -8.21 4.54
N TYR A 92 -17.67 -8.04 4.42
CA TYR A 92 -16.82 -8.85 3.54
C TYR A 92 -15.40 -9.03 4.08
N TRP A 93 -14.72 -10.08 3.61
CA TRP A 93 -13.29 -10.25 3.85
C TRP A 93 -12.50 -9.48 2.80
N ALA A 94 -11.43 -8.80 3.21
CA ALA A 94 -10.53 -8.10 2.31
C ALA A 94 -9.17 -8.80 2.23
N LYS A 95 -8.53 -8.72 1.07
CA LYS A 95 -7.13 -9.14 0.85
C LYS A 95 -6.36 -8.10 0.07
N TRP A 96 -5.06 -8.04 0.27
CA TRP A 96 -4.17 -7.25 -0.58
C TRP A 96 -3.92 -8.00 -1.88
N GLN A 97 -4.18 -7.34 -3.01
CA GLN A 97 -3.85 -7.84 -4.34
C GLN A 97 -2.77 -6.95 -4.94
N GLU A 98 -1.66 -7.57 -5.35
CA GLU A 98 -0.61 -6.88 -6.09
C GLU A 98 -1.13 -6.45 -7.47
N VAL A 99 -0.91 -5.19 -7.81
CA VAL A 99 -1.21 -4.63 -9.12
C VAL A 99 0.10 -4.59 -9.90
N ALA A 100 0.21 -5.40 -10.95
CA ALA A 100 1.29 -5.30 -11.91
C ALA A 100 0.91 -4.23 -12.95
N GLU A 101 1.66 -3.13 -12.99
CA GLU A 101 1.60 -2.15 -14.08
C GLU A 101 2.51 -2.53 -15.25
#